data_AF-A0A3A5VCU3-F1
#
_entry.id   AF-A0A3A5VCU3-F1
#
_cell.length_a   1.000
_cell.length_b   1.000
_cell.length_c   1.000
_cell.angle_alpha   90.00
_cell.angle_beta   90.00
_cell.angle_gamma   90.00
#
_symmetry.space_group_name_H-M   'P 1'
#
loop_
_entity.id
_entity.type
_entity.pdbx_description
1 polymer ?
#
loop_
_entity_poly.entity_id
_entity_poly.type
_entity_poly.pdbx_seq_one_letter_code
_entity_poly.pdbx_strand_id
1 'polypeptide(L)'
;MEVTRSFVRTFIFIFGNLVLLSYVYGLSHAPDKNALWGGIPWSQAKFIVPFMFLAAFGFLMYWWIILYQNEASAMESLRWPWGESDGGGGARLLLAFALLVIPSALWLEATIFHMENDYAWTPILVVGVLILASIGNILMGLLAYSAYVDEVPGGGKMLLGSIFLGIQCILFDGIYWNLKFPW
;
A
#
# COMPACT_ATOMS: atom_id res chain seq x y z
N MET A 1 -13.64 19.03 5.71
CA MET A 1 -14.36 18.34 4.62
C MET A 1 -14.72 16.97 5.14
N GLU A 2 -16.00 16.62 5.15
CA GLU A 2 -16.45 15.30 5.56
C GLU A 2 -16.14 14.29 4.44
N VAL A 3 -15.35 13.26 4.76
CA VAL A 3 -14.92 12.26 3.78
C VAL A 3 -15.93 11.11 3.78
N THR A 4 -16.76 11.05 2.75
CA THR A 4 -17.83 10.04 2.66
C THR A 4 -17.29 8.69 2.21
N ARG A 5 -17.98 7.60 2.59
CA ARG A 5 -17.66 6.24 2.15
C ARG A 5 -17.65 6.10 0.62
N SER A 6 -18.56 6.81 -0.07
CA SER A 6 -18.60 6.82 -1.53
C SER A 6 -17.34 7.45 -2.13
N PHE A 7 -16.83 8.53 -1.54
CA PHE A 7 -15.60 9.16 -1.98
C PHE A 7 -14.41 8.21 -1.86
N VAL A 8 -14.26 7.56 -0.70
CA VAL A 8 -13.15 6.60 -0.47
C VAL A 8 -13.24 5.42 -1.44
N ARG A 9 -14.44 4.90 -1.72
CA ARG A 9 -14.65 3.84 -2.72
C ARG A 9 -14.20 4.28 -4.11
N THR A 10 -14.62 5.46 -4.56
CA THR A 10 -14.22 6.01 -5.86
C THR A 10 -12.70 6.23 -5.94
N PHE A 11 -12.11 6.76 -4.87
CA PHE A 11 -10.66 6.95 -4.78
C PHE A 11 -9.91 5.63 -4.95
N ILE A 12 -10.28 4.59 -4.19
CA ILE A 12 -9.64 3.27 -4.30
C ILE A 12 -9.91 2.63 -5.66
N PHE A 13 -11.11 2.79 -6.22
CA PHE A 13 -11.40 2.28 -7.55
C PHE A 13 -10.48 2.91 -8.61
N ILE A 14 -10.22 4.22 -8.55
CA ILE A 14 -9.32 4.88 -9.49
C ILE A 14 -7.86 4.49 -9.21
N PHE A 15 -7.36 4.80 -8.01
CA PHE A 15 -5.94 4.66 -7.71
C PHE A 15 -5.50 3.21 -7.51
N GLY A 16 -6.36 2.33 -7.00
CA GLY A 16 -6.08 0.89 -6.93
C GLY A 16 -5.90 0.26 -8.30
N ASN A 17 -6.71 0.68 -9.30
CA ASN A 17 -6.51 0.23 -10.68
C ASN A 17 -5.28 0.89 -11.32
N LEU A 18 -4.94 2.14 -10.97
CA LEU A 18 -3.70 2.77 -11.43
C LEU A 18 -2.46 2.02 -10.98
N VAL A 19 -2.46 1.38 -9.80
CA VAL A 19 -1.36 0.48 -9.40
C VAL A 19 -1.20 -0.65 -10.42
N LEU A 20 -2.28 -1.33 -10.80
CA LEU A 20 -2.17 -2.43 -11.78
C LEU A 20 -1.73 -1.93 -13.17
N LEU A 21 -2.27 -0.79 -13.60
CA LEU A 21 -1.90 -0.17 -14.87
C LEU A 21 -0.45 0.28 -14.89
N SER A 22 0.10 0.76 -13.77
CA SER A 22 1.50 1.18 -13.71
C SER A 22 2.46 0.00 -13.85
N TYR A 23 2.10 -1.18 -13.34
CA TYR A 23 2.88 -2.40 -13.60
C TYR A 23 2.85 -2.79 -15.08
N VAL A 24 1.68 -2.76 -15.72
CA VAL A 24 1.55 -3.08 -17.16
C VAL A 24 2.35 -2.09 -18.00
N TYR A 25 2.21 -0.80 -17.72
CA TYR A 25 2.89 0.26 -18.44
C TYR A 25 4.41 0.19 -18.23
N GLY A 26 4.89 0.20 -16.97
CA GLY A 26 6.33 0.15 -16.67
C GLY A 26 7.01 -1.10 -17.23
N LEU A 27 6.39 -2.27 -17.13
CA LEU A 27 6.94 -3.51 -17.72
C LEU A 27 6.89 -3.53 -19.25
N SER A 28 6.09 -2.69 -19.90
CA SER A 28 5.99 -2.62 -21.36
C SER A 28 7.14 -1.81 -21.98
N HIS A 29 7.66 -0.82 -21.26
CA HIS A 29 8.69 0.09 -21.77
C HIS A 29 10.06 -0.04 -21.08
N ALA A 30 10.14 -0.73 -19.93
CA ALA A 30 11.39 -0.94 -19.23
C ALA A 30 12.48 -1.57 -20.14
N PRO A 31 13.67 -0.95 -20.26
CA PRO A 31 14.76 -1.43 -21.11
C PRO A 31 15.25 -2.83 -20.70
N ASP A 32 15.34 -3.09 -19.39
CA ASP A 32 15.65 -4.39 -18.83
C ASP A 32 14.72 -4.71 -17.66
N LYS A 33 13.83 -5.69 -17.88
CA LYS A 33 12.84 -6.12 -16.88
C LYS A 33 13.48 -6.85 -15.70
N ASN A 34 14.65 -7.45 -15.88
CA ASN A 34 15.36 -8.11 -14.79
C ASN A 34 16.02 -7.09 -13.87
N ALA A 35 16.47 -5.96 -14.40
CA ALA A 35 17.08 -4.90 -13.61
C ALA A 35 16.08 -4.23 -12.63
N LEU A 36 14.77 -4.26 -12.93
CA LEU A 36 13.70 -3.79 -12.02
C LEU A 36 13.66 -4.56 -10.69
N TRP A 37 14.22 -5.77 -10.65
CA TRP A 37 14.34 -6.55 -9.41
C TRP A 37 15.49 -6.07 -8.52
N GLY A 38 16.26 -5.04 -8.91
CA GLY A 38 17.28 -4.45 -8.07
C GLY A 38 18.36 -5.44 -7.65
N GLY A 39 18.80 -6.30 -8.56
CA GLY A 39 19.79 -7.34 -8.26
C GLY A 39 19.26 -8.54 -7.47
N ILE A 40 17.95 -8.62 -7.17
CA ILE A 40 17.33 -9.84 -6.63
C ILE A 40 17.31 -10.91 -7.72
N PRO A 41 17.99 -12.06 -7.55
CA PRO A 41 17.98 -13.11 -8.55
C PRO A 41 16.62 -13.78 -8.65
N TRP A 42 16.30 -14.33 -9.82
CA TRP A 42 14.99 -14.93 -10.10
C TRP A 42 14.61 -16.07 -9.13
N SER A 43 15.59 -16.79 -8.57
CA SER A 43 15.34 -17.82 -7.54
C SER A 43 14.68 -17.24 -6.28
N GLN A 44 15.02 -16.02 -5.88
CA GLN A 44 14.42 -15.32 -4.76
C GLN A 44 13.15 -14.57 -5.16
N ALA A 45 13.11 -13.97 -6.36
CA ALA A 45 11.91 -13.32 -6.88
C ALA A 45 10.70 -14.28 -6.90
N LYS A 46 10.90 -15.55 -7.29
CA LYS A 46 9.87 -16.60 -7.23
C LYS A 46 9.30 -16.82 -5.83
N PHE A 47 10.08 -16.58 -4.79
CA PHE A 47 9.62 -16.67 -3.41
C PHE A 47 8.84 -15.42 -2.97
N ILE A 48 9.19 -14.23 -3.48
CA ILE A 48 8.54 -12.95 -3.16
C ILE A 48 7.17 -12.84 -3.86
N VAL A 49 7.07 -13.27 -5.13
CA VAL A 49 5.85 -13.12 -5.94
C VAL A 49 4.57 -13.64 -5.25
N PRO A 50 4.53 -14.81 -4.58
CA PRO A 50 3.38 -15.23 -3.78
C PRO A 50 2.95 -14.22 -2.71
N PHE A 51 3.89 -13.52 -2.08
CA PHE A 51 3.59 -12.49 -1.09
C PHE A 51 3.01 -11.22 -1.71
N MET A 52 3.33 -10.90 -2.98
CA MET A 52 2.65 -9.83 -3.73
C MET A 52 1.17 -10.14 -3.89
N PHE A 53 0.82 -11.38 -4.26
CA PHE A 53 -0.58 -11.81 -4.35
C PHE A 53 -1.26 -11.85 -2.97
N LEU A 54 -0.54 -12.28 -1.95
CA LEU A 54 -1.04 -12.30 -0.57
C LEU A 54 -1.32 -10.87 -0.07
N ALA A 55 -0.47 -9.91 -0.41
CA ALA A 55 -0.66 -8.50 -0.11
C ALA A 55 -1.87 -7.91 -0.85
N ALA A 56 -2.02 -8.20 -2.14
CA ALA A 56 -3.20 -7.79 -2.91
C ALA A 56 -4.48 -8.37 -2.30
N PHE A 57 -4.48 -9.65 -1.93
CA PHE A 57 -5.60 -10.27 -1.22
C PHE A 57 -5.88 -9.59 0.13
N GLY A 58 -4.84 -9.32 0.93
CA GLY A 58 -4.96 -8.61 2.21
C GLY A 58 -5.57 -7.22 2.07
N PHE A 59 -5.13 -6.46 1.05
CA PHE A 59 -5.68 -5.15 0.72
C PHE A 59 -7.15 -5.23 0.29
N LEU A 60 -7.50 -6.15 -0.63
CA LEU A 60 -8.88 -6.34 -1.09
C LEU A 60 -9.81 -6.78 0.06
N MET A 61 -9.34 -7.66 0.95
CA MET A 61 -10.06 -8.07 2.15
C MET A 61 -10.32 -6.88 3.08
N TYR A 62 -9.29 -6.06 3.36
CA TYR A 62 -9.44 -4.85 4.18
C TYR A 62 -10.48 -3.91 3.57
N TRP A 63 -10.30 -3.59 2.29
CA TRP A 63 -11.15 -2.69 1.52
C TRP A 63 -12.61 -3.15 1.50
N TRP A 64 -12.85 -4.44 1.24
CA TRP A 64 -14.18 -5.03 1.22
C TRP A 64 -14.89 -4.90 2.57
N ILE A 65 -14.20 -5.22 3.66
CA ILE A 65 -14.80 -5.21 5.00
C ILE A 65 -15.24 -3.80 5.38
N ILE A 66 -14.33 -2.83 5.31
CA ILE A 66 -14.63 -1.49 5.81
C ILE A 66 -15.55 -0.71 4.87
N LEU A 67 -15.39 -0.87 3.55
CA LEU A 67 -16.16 -0.07 2.60
C LEU A 67 -17.43 -0.73 2.12
N TYR A 68 -17.60 -2.06 2.15
CA TYR A 68 -18.79 -2.73 1.58
C TYR A 68 -19.58 -3.56 2.59
N GLN A 69 -18.90 -4.33 3.44
CA GLN A 69 -19.57 -5.19 4.40
C GLN A 69 -20.17 -4.41 5.58
N ASN A 70 -19.49 -3.38 6.06
CA ASN A 70 -19.92 -2.57 7.19
C ASN A 70 -20.74 -1.34 6.78
N GLU A 71 -21.50 -0.79 7.71
CA GLU A 71 -22.19 0.49 7.58
C GLU A 71 -21.21 1.68 7.51
N ALA A 72 -21.68 2.85 7.05
CA ALA A 72 -20.82 4.05 6.95
C ALA A 72 -20.29 4.50 8.33
N SER A 73 -21.10 4.31 9.38
CA SER A 73 -20.75 4.60 10.77
C SER A 73 -19.50 3.85 11.24
N ALA A 74 -19.24 2.64 10.75
CA ALA A 74 -18.03 1.88 11.08
C ALA A 74 -16.76 2.50 10.50
N MET A 75 -16.86 3.17 9.34
CA MET A 75 -15.75 3.92 8.74
C MET A 75 -15.52 5.24 9.49
N GLU A 76 -16.61 5.95 9.81
CA GLU A 76 -16.56 7.20 10.58
C GLU A 76 -15.99 6.97 11.98
N SER A 77 -16.28 5.82 12.58
CA SER A 77 -15.84 5.48 13.93
C SER A 77 -14.34 5.15 14.03
N LEU A 78 -13.66 4.92 12.90
CA LEU A 78 -12.24 4.60 12.89
C LEU A 78 -11.39 5.69 13.58
N ARG A 79 -10.55 5.23 14.49
CA ARG A 79 -9.72 6.08 15.36
C ARG A 79 -8.30 5.56 15.44
N TRP A 80 -7.37 6.45 15.76
CA TRP A 80 -6.03 6.03 16.15
C TRP A 80 -6.08 5.27 17.48
N PRO A 81 -5.17 4.31 17.73
CA PRO A 81 -5.20 3.51 18.95
C PRO A 81 -5.16 4.34 20.25
N TRP A 82 -4.52 5.51 20.20
CA TRP A 82 -4.34 6.43 21.33
C TRP A 82 -5.40 7.54 21.42
N GLY A 83 -6.45 7.51 20.59
CA GLY A 83 -7.51 8.51 20.60
C GLY A 83 -8.89 7.87 20.67
N GLU A 84 -9.88 8.67 21.03
CA GLU A 84 -11.29 8.32 20.93
C GLU A 84 -11.81 8.51 19.52
N SER A 85 -12.99 7.95 19.24
CA SER A 85 -13.68 8.16 17.99
C SER A 85 -14.30 9.55 17.93
N ASP A 86 -13.97 10.31 16.88
CA ASP A 86 -14.39 11.70 16.68
C ASP A 86 -15.15 11.92 15.36
N GLY A 87 -15.59 10.83 14.71
CA GLY A 87 -16.23 10.87 13.37
C GLY A 87 -15.25 11.13 12.21
N GLY A 88 -13.97 11.39 12.47
CA GLY A 88 -12.94 11.67 11.47
C GLY A 88 -12.38 10.43 10.75
N GLY A 89 -12.92 9.23 11.00
CA GLY A 89 -12.35 7.98 10.53
C GLY A 89 -12.24 7.85 9.01
N GLY A 90 -13.18 8.44 8.25
CA GLY A 90 -13.11 8.49 6.79
C GLY A 90 -11.86 9.22 6.28
N ALA A 91 -11.48 10.34 6.91
CA ALA A 91 -10.28 11.09 6.53
C ALA A 91 -8.99 10.33 6.87
N ARG A 92 -8.96 9.65 8.04
CA ARG A 92 -7.84 8.79 8.44
C ARG A 92 -7.65 7.63 7.47
N LEU A 93 -8.76 6.98 7.09
CA LEU A 93 -8.75 5.88 6.15
C LEU A 93 -8.29 6.33 4.76
N LEU A 94 -8.81 7.47 4.27
CA LEU A 94 -8.37 8.05 3.01
C LEU A 94 -6.88 8.38 3.02
N LEU A 95 -6.36 8.97 4.10
CA LEU A 95 -4.93 9.26 4.24
C LEU A 95 -4.10 7.97 4.17
N ALA A 96 -4.48 6.95 4.94
CA ALA A 96 -3.78 5.67 4.96
C ALA A 96 -3.77 5.00 3.57
N PHE A 97 -4.93 4.99 2.90
CA PHE A 97 -5.05 4.48 1.55
C PHE A 97 -4.25 5.30 0.54
N ALA A 98 -4.33 6.63 0.56
CA ALA A 98 -3.62 7.49 -0.38
C ALA A 98 -2.10 7.33 -0.26
N LEU A 99 -1.58 7.28 0.97
CA LEU A 99 -0.16 7.02 1.24
C LEU A 99 0.28 5.62 0.80
N LEU A 100 -0.63 4.66 0.72
CA LEU A 100 -0.33 3.35 0.15
C LEU A 100 -0.39 3.36 -1.38
N VAL A 101 -1.57 3.62 -1.95
CA VAL A 101 -1.83 3.30 -3.36
C VAL A 101 -1.20 4.29 -4.33
N ILE A 102 -1.03 5.58 -3.95
CA ILE A 102 -0.39 6.55 -4.83
C ILE A 102 1.10 6.21 -4.99
N PRO A 103 1.89 6.04 -3.91
CA PRO A 103 3.28 5.63 -4.06
C PRO A 103 3.44 4.23 -4.67
N SER A 104 2.55 3.28 -4.34
CA SER A 104 2.53 1.97 -5.01
C SER A 104 2.18 2.02 -6.50
N ALA A 105 1.56 3.09 -7.01
CA ALA A 105 1.40 3.29 -8.45
C ALA A 105 2.66 3.89 -9.08
N LEU A 106 3.39 4.73 -8.34
CA LEU A 106 4.55 5.48 -8.85
C LEU A 106 5.87 4.72 -8.76
N TRP A 107 5.99 3.73 -7.88
CA TRP A 107 7.29 3.12 -7.55
C TRP A 107 8.04 2.58 -8.77
N LEU A 108 7.35 1.90 -9.70
CA LEU A 108 8.00 1.29 -10.85
C LEU A 108 8.56 2.32 -11.82
N GLU A 109 7.78 3.38 -12.09
CA GLU A 109 8.21 4.51 -12.93
C GLU A 109 9.33 5.31 -12.25
N ALA A 110 9.29 5.50 -10.93
CA ALA A 110 10.37 6.12 -10.18
C ALA A 110 11.68 5.32 -10.30
N THR A 111 11.59 3.99 -10.23
CA THR A 111 12.73 3.09 -10.40
C THR A 111 13.28 3.14 -11.83
N ILE A 112 12.43 3.09 -12.85
CA ILE A 112 12.85 3.21 -14.24
C ILE A 112 13.54 4.56 -14.47
N PHE A 113 12.94 5.64 -13.98
CA PHE A 113 13.51 6.98 -14.09
C PHE A 113 14.90 7.07 -13.44
N HIS A 114 15.10 6.46 -12.26
CA HIS A 114 16.41 6.37 -11.63
C HIS A 114 17.40 5.56 -12.48
N MET A 115 17.00 4.41 -13.02
CA MET A 115 17.88 3.56 -13.85
C MET A 115 18.31 4.23 -15.16
N GLU A 116 17.49 5.13 -15.70
CA GLU A 116 17.76 5.83 -16.95
C GLU A 116 18.52 7.15 -16.74
N ASN A 117 18.70 7.61 -15.50
CA ASN A 117 19.29 8.92 -15.21
C ASN A 117 20.29 8.87 -14.05
N ASP A 118 21.49 9.42 -14.27
CA ASP A 118 22.56 9.48 -13.26
C ASP A 118 22.42 10.65 -12.25
N TYR A 119 21.19 11.12 -11.98
CA TYR A 119 20.98 12.22 -11.05
C TYR A 119 21.07 11.75 -9.60
N ALA A 120 21.93 12.38 -8.80
CA ALA A 120 22.17 12.03 -7.39
C ALA A 120 20.93 12.07 -6.47
N TRP A 121 19.85 12.74 -6.87
CA TRP A 121 18.61 12.83 -6.08
C TRP A 121 17.60 11.71 -6.39
N THR A 122 17.76 10.99 -7.49
CA THR A 122 16.80 9.95 -7.91
C THR A 122 16.66 8.77 -6.93
N PRO A 123 17.72 8.33 -6.20
CA PRO A 123 17.54 7.35 -5.13
C PRO A 123 16.54 7.80 -4.05
N ILE A 124 16.55 9.09 -3.70
CA ILE A 124 15.67 9.66 -2.68
C ILE A 124 14.20 9.56 -3.14
N LEU A 125 13.94 9.73 -4.43
CA LEU A 125 12.59 9.56 -4.99
C LEU A 125 12.10 8.12 -4.81
N VAL A 126 12.90 7.13 -5.22
CA VAL A 126 12.54 5.70 -5.16
C VAL A 126 12.36 5.24 -3.71
N VAL A 127 13.34 5.52 -2.85
CA VAL A 127 13.26 5.17 -1.42
C VAL A 127 12.07 5.89 -0.78
N GLY A 128 11.86 7.17 -1.12
CA GLY A 128 10.77 7.98 -0.60
C GLY A 128 9.40 7.40 -0.91
N VAL A 129 9.13 6.97 -2.16
CA VAL A 129 7.84 6.36 -2.52
C VAL A 129 7.61 5.02 -1.78
N LEU A 130 8.64 4.20 -1.61
CA LEU A 130 8.54 2.93 -0.87
C LEU A 130 8.31 3.14 0.63
N ILE A 131 8.93 4.17 1.23
CA ILE A 131 8.69 4.58 2.62
C ILE A 131 7.26 5.10 2.78
N LEU A 132 6.76 5.94 1.87
CA LEU A 132 5.39 6.44 1.94
C LEU A 132 4.37 5.29 1.88
N ALA A 133 4.57 4.31 0.99
CA ALA A 133 3.74 3.11 0.94
C ALA A 133 3.76 2.33 2.27
N SER A 134 4.94 2.18 2.86
CA SER A 134 5.13 1.53 4.17
C SER A 134 4.38 2.28 5.28
N ILE A 135 4.46 3.62 5.31
CA ILE A 135 3.70 4.45 6.26
C ILE A 135 2.20 4.25 6.05
N GLY A 136 1.72 4.26 4.81
CA GLY A 136 0.32 3.98 4.49
C GLY A 136 -0.16 2.65 5.07
N ASN A 137 0.63 1.58 4.92
CA ASN A 137 0.34 0.28 5.50
C ASN A 137 0.34 0.30 7.05
N ILE A 138 1.29 0.97 7.68
CA ILE A 138 1.32 1.13 9.15
C ILE A 138 0.04 1.83 9.63
N LEU A 139 -0.37 2.92 8.98
CA LEU A 139 -1.61 3.62 9.32
C LEU A 139 -2.83 2.71 9.15
N MET A 140 -2.89 1.92 8.07
CA MET A 140 -3.95 0.93 7.88
C MET A 140 -3.98 -0.10 9.02
N GLY A 141 -2.81 -0.59 9.45
CA GLY A 141 -2.67 -1.53 10.57
C GLY A 141 -3.11 -0.94 11.90
N LEU A 142 -2.76 0.33 12.18
CA LEU A 142 -3.22 1.03 13.38
C LEU A 142 -4.74 1.20 13.41
N LEU A 143 -5.35 1.57 12.27
CA LEU A 143 -6.81 1.67 12.16
C LEU A 143 -7.49 0.32 12.31
N ALA A 144 -6.93 -0.74 11.72
CA ALA A 144 -7.47 -2.09 11.84
C ALA A 144 -7.31 -2.66 13.25
N TYR A 145 -6.22 -2.32 13.94
CA TYR A 145 -6.03 -2.69 15.33
C TYR A 145 -7.10 -2.05 16.22
N SER A 146 -7.37 -0.75 16.07
CA SER A 146 -8.48 -0.09 16.77
C SER A 146 -9.81 -0.74 16.44
N ALA A 147 -10.10 -1.00 15.16
CA ALA A 147 -11.33 -1.67 14.75
C ALA A 147 -11.49 -3.09 15.34
N TYR A 148 -10.38 -3.81 15.51
CA TYR A 148 -10.37 -5.11 16.17
C TYR A 148 -10.66 -5.00 17.67
N VAL A 149 -10.03 -4.04 18.36
CA VAL A 149 -10.26 -3.78 19.79
C VAL A 149 -11.68 -3.30 20.06
N ASP A 150 -12.23 -2.48 19.17
CA ASP A 150 -13.58 -1.93 19.26
C ASP A 150 -14.66 -2.92 18.77
N GLU A 151 -14.28 -4.17 18.49
CA GLU A 151 -15.16 -5.25 18.04
C GLU A 151 -15.97 -4.92 16.77
N VAL A 152 -15.45 -4.04 15.91
CA VAL A 152 -16.07 -3.73 14.61
C VAL A 152 -16.15 -5.02 13.78
N PRO A 153 -17.30 -5.35 13.17
CA PRO A 153 -17.44 -6.58 12.40
C PRO A 153 -16.37 -6.71 11.31
N GLY A 154 -15.51 -7.72 11.45
CA GLY A 154 -14.40 -7.97 10.52
C GLY A 154 -13.10 -7.21 10.83
N GLY A 155 -13.00 -6.46 11.92
CA GLY A 155 -11.78 -5.75 12.33
C GLY A 155 -10.55 -6.63 12.42
N GLY A 156 -10.67 -7.85 12.97
CA GLY A 156 -9.55 -8.82 13.00
C GLY A 156 -9.08 -9.27 11.61
N LYS A 157 -9.99 -9.36 10.64
CA LYS A 157 -9.64 -9.67 9.24
C LYS A 157 -8.98 -8.46 8.56
N MET A 158 -9.41 -7.24 8.86
CA MET A 158 -8.70 -6.03 8.42
C MET A 158 -7.27 -6.01 8.95
N LEU A 159 -7.07 -6.39 10.22
CA LEU A 159 -5.75 -6.45 10.83
C LEU A 159 -4.87 -7.49 10.15
N LEU A 160 -5.39 -8.70 9.93
CA LEU A 160 -4.70 -9.74 9.15
C LEU A 160 -4.34 -9.26 7.73
N GLY A 161 -5.27 -8.57 7.06
CA GLY A 161 -5.05 -8.00 5.73
C GLY A 161 -3.93 -6.96 5.71
N SER A 162 -3.86 -6.11 6.75
CA SER A 162 -2.77 -5.14 6.90
C SER A 162 -1.41 -5.81 7.14
N ILE A 163 -1.37 -6.93 7.86
CA ILE A 163 -0.15 -7.72 8.09
C ILE A 163 0.34 -8.35 6.78
N PHE A 164 -0.57 -8.98 6.03
CA PHE A 164 -0.24 -9.57 4.72
C PHE A 164 0.32 -8.52 3.77
N LEU A 165 -0.31 -7.35 3.73
CA LEU A 165 0.19 -6.22 2.96
C LEU A 165 1.55 -5.72 3.46
N GLY A 166 1.76 -5.66 4.79
CA GLY A 166 3.00 -5.21 5.41
C GLY A 166 4.19 -6.12 5.13
N ILE A 167 3.97 -7.44 5.04
CA ILE A 167 5.03 -8.38 4.63
C ILE A 167 5.58 -7.99 3.24
N GLN A 168 4.71 -7.66 2.29
CA GLN A 168 5.17 -7.22 0.97
C GLN A 168 5.73 -5.79 1.01
N CYS A 169 4.91 -4.80 1.36
CA CYS A 169 5.28 -3.40 1.15
C CYS A 169 6.38 -2.89 2.10
N ILE A 170 6.47 -3.45 3.33
CA ILE A 170 7.49 -3.04 4.30
C ILE A 170 8.70 -3.97 4.20
N LEU A 171 8.53 -5.28 4.34
CA LEU A 171 9.67 -6.18 4.45
C LEU A 171 10.33 -6.41 3.08
N PHE A 172 9.56 -6.78 2.06
CA PHE A 172 10.13 -7.07 0.75
C PHE A 172 10.44 -5.80 -0.06
N ASP A 173 9.52 -4.85 -0.14
CA ASP A 173 9.73 -3.66 -0.97
C ASP A 173 10.50 -2.58 -0.18
N GLY A 174 10.00 -2.19 0.99
CA GLY A 174 10.60 -1.12 1.81
C GLY A 174 12.01 -1.43 2.33
N ILE A 175 12.29 -2.67 2.73
CA ILE A 175 13.58 -3.05 3.32
C ILE A 175 14.42 -3.87 2.34
N TYR A 176 13.94 -5.05 1.96
CA TYR A 176 14.78 -6.02 1.24
C TYR A 176 15.20 -5.53 -0.15
N TRP A 177 14.27 -5.00 -0.92
CA TRP A 177 14.53 -4.46 -2.25
C TRP A 177 15.50 -3.27 -2.18
N ASN A 178 15.27 -2.30 -1.28
CA ASN A 178 16.19 -1.16 -1.09
C ASN A 178 17.61 -1.59 -0.68
N LEU A 179 17.76 -2.67 0.09
CA LEU A 179 19.08 -3.21 0.47
C LEU A 179 19.79 -3.94 -0.68
N LYS A 180 19.04 -4.46 -1.64
CA LYS A 180 19.59 -5.21 -2.79
C LYS A 180 19.84 -4.32 -4.00
N PHE A 181 19.06 -3.25 -4.15
CA PHE A 181 19.17 -2.36 -5.28
C PHE A 181 20.56 -1.71 -5.36
N PRO A 182 21.22 -1.73 -6.54
CA PRO A 182 22.55 -1.13 -6.72
C PRO A 182 22.43 0.38 -6.99
N TRP A 183 22.24 1.17 -5.91
CA TRP A 183 22.14 2.63 -5.95
C TRP A 183 23.36 3.35 -6.52
#